data_AF-A0A7K0N9G6-F1
#
_entry.id   AF-A0A7K0N9G6-F1
#
_cell.length_a   1.000
_cell.length_b   1.000
_cell.length_c   1.000
_cell.angle_alpha   90.00
_cell.angle_beta   90.00
_cell.angle_gamma   90.00
#
_symmetry.space_group_name_H-M   'P 1'
#
loop_
_entity.id
_entity.type
_entity.pdbx_description
1 polymer ?
#
loop_
_entity_poly.entity_id
_entity_poly.type
_entity_poly.pdbx_seq_one_letter_code
_entity_poly.pdbx_strand_id
1 'polypeptide(L)'
;MSPCKRFRQRTFTRWLIAILFAVLTTSCSQSADTDAVCDSADRWNLASTGFAEISSDLESTSPGRLREVFSELVSTLSTMSEFAPPRIYVSIAKLAETYESFASALEAIDWQGGMITKDAAATSAAVRLASDEIELAQTDLGEFIDTECQVVIENVINKLPSEGTTLPDPLVQDENKELPDVSADNEQSVAASFGFLVVERFGVAITNEQALCIGTALIDKNIINNSQLDKNYWNMVQQTFDECLVTINVAEFLQK
;
A
#
# COMPACT_ATOMS: atom_id res chain seq x y z
N MET A 1 12.38 -72.42 34.87
CA MET A 1 13.28 -71.59 34.03
C MET A 1 12.40 -70.78 33.08
N SER A 2 12.59 -69.46 33.05
CA SER A 2 11.97 -68.44 32.18
C SER A 2 10.61 -67.84 32.57
N PRO A 3 10.57 -66.57 33.03
CA PRO A 3 9.36 -65.75 33.09
C PRO A 3 9.20 -64.82 31.89
N CYS A 4 7.92 -64.66 31.54
CA CYS A 4 7.27 -63.83 30.54
C CYS A 4 7.64 -62.33 30.48
N LYS A 5 7.82 -61.86 29.24
CA LYS A 5 7.13 -60.71 28.59
C LYS A 5 6.44 -59.69 29.53
N ARG A 6 7.19 -58.73 30.09
CA ARG A 6 6.67 -57.41 30.51
C ARG A 6 7.78 -56.35 30.48
N PHE A 7 8.17 -55.87 29.30
CA PHE A 7 9.02 -54.66 29.25
C PHE A 7 8.84 -53.75 28.04
N ARG A 8 7.99 -54.11 27.06
CA ARG A 8 7.89 -53.39 25.77
C ARG A 8 6.57 -52.65 25.56
N GLN A 9 5.95 -52.16 26.63
CA GLN A 9 4.64 -51.47 26.53
C GLN A 9 4.58 -50.11 27.22
N ARG A 10 5.57 -49.75 28.05
CA ARG A 10 5.57 -48.48 28.81
C ARG A 10 6.28 -47.32 28.11
N THR A 11 7.12 -47.59 27.12
CA THR A 11 7.88 -46.54 26.40
C THR A 11 7.13 -45.96 25.21
N PHE A 12 6.26 -46.75 24.56
CA PHE A 12 5.49 -46.29 23.39
C PHE A 12 4.36 -45.32 23.77
N THR A 13 3.72 -45.53 24.93
CA THR A 13 2.61 -44.67 25.40
C THR A 13 3.07 -43.29 25.83
N ARG A 14 4.32 -43.14 26.29
CA ARG A 14 4.89 -41.85 26.71
C ARG A 14 5.27 -40.95 25.53
N TRP A 15 5.64 -41.54 24.39
CA TRP A 15 5.98 -40.77 23.19
C TRP A 15 4.74 -40.24 22.44
N LEU A 16 3.62 -40.96 22.48
CA LEU A 16 2.36 -40.48 21.88
C LEU A 16 1.75 -39.29 22.63
N ILE A 17 1.91 -39.23 23.95
CA ILE A 17 1.38 -38.12 24.77
C ILE A 17 2.20 -36.84 24.58
N ALA A 18 3.53 -36.96 24.38
CA ALA A 18 4.40 -35.80 24.14
C ALA A 18 4.16 -35.16 22.76
N ILE A 19 3.82 -35.96 21.74
CA ILE A 19 3.50 -35.45 20.40
C ILE A 19 2.10 -34.81 20.37
N LEU A 20 1.12 -35.33 21.12
CA LEU A 20 -0.20 -34.70 21.23
C LEU A 20 -0.17 -33.35 21.97
N PHE A 21 0.74 -33.15 22.92
CA PHE A 21 0.87 -31.88 23.66
C PHE A 21 1.59 -30.78 22.88
N ALA A 22 2.48 -31.12 21.95
CA ALA A 22 3.21 -30.13 21.15
C ALA A 22 2.38 -29.55 19.99
N VAL A 23 1.31 -30.24 19.55
CA VAL A 23 0.44 -29.77 18.46
C VAL A 23 -0.69 -28.84 18.97
N LEU A 24 -0.97 -28.84 20.28
CA LEU A 24 -2.03 -28.01 20.87
C LEU A 24 -1.59 -26.59 21.27
N THR A 25 -0.30 -26.27 21.23
CA THR A 25 0.20 -24.96 21.69
C THR A 25 0.35 -23.93 20.57
N THR A 26 0.18 -24.31 19.31
CA THR A 26 0.28 -23.37 18.17
C THR A 26 -1.07 -22.81 17.72
N SER A 27 -2.21 -23.34 18.20
CA SER A 27 -3.53 -22.87 17.78
C SER A 27 -4.18 -21.85 18.72
N CYS A 28 -3.63 -21.61 19.92
CA CYS A 28 -4.20 -20.64 20.86
C CYS A 28 -3.74 -19.20 20.63
N SER A 29 -2.59 -18.98 19.97
CA SER A 29 -2.13 -17.61 19.67
C SER A 29 -2.94 -17.01 18.51
N GLN A 30 -3.17 -17.80 17.46
CA GLN A 30 -3.94 -17.35 16.31
C GLN A 30 -5.41 -17.04 16.66
N SER A 31 -5.99 -17.75 17.63
CA SER A 31 -7.32 -17.41 18.16
C SER A 31 -7.29 -16.10 18.95
N ALA A 32 -6.28 -15.87 19.81
CA ALA A 32 -6.17 -14.64 20.60
C ALA A 32 -5.96 -13.39 19.73
N ASP A 33 -5.13 -13.48 18.69
CA ASP A 33 -4.89 -12.40 17.73
C ASP A 33 -6.17 -12.07 16.93
N THR A 34 -6.95 -13.10 16.59
CA THR A 34 -8.24 -12.93 15.90
C THR A 34 -9.26 -12.27 16.83
N ASP A 35 -9.38 -12.74 18.07
CA ASP A 35 -10.29 -12.20 19.07
C ASP A 35 -10.01 -10.71 19.31
N ALA A 36 -8.73 -10.30 19.36
CA ALA A 36 -8.33 -8.90 19.54
C ALA A 36 -8.76 -8.00 18.37
N VAL A 37 -8.69 -8.49 17.12
CA VAL A 37 -9.22 -7.75 15.96
C VAL A 37 -10.74 -7.66 16.04
N CYS A 38 -11.41 -8.75 16.43
CA CYS A 38 -12.87 -8.79 16.57
C CYS A 38 -13.40 -7.87 17.68
N ASP A 39 -12.67 -7.71 18.78
CA ASP A 39 -12.98 -6.74 19.84
C ASP A 39 -12.99 -5.29 19.33
N SER A 40 -12.30 -5.03 18.21
CA SER A 40 -12.24 -3.71 17.55
C SER A 40 -13.21 -3.59 16.36
N ALA A 41 -13.92 -4.64 15.97
CA ALA A 41 -14.74 -4.68 14.76
C ALA A 41 -15.90 -3.65 14.78
N ASP A 42 -16.63 -3.55 15.89
CA ASP A 42 -17.71 -2.55 16.04
C ASP A 42 -17.17 -1.12 15.95
N ARG A 43 -15.99 -0.89 16.54
CA ARG A 43 -15.30 0.40 16.49
C ARG A 43 -14.89 0.75 15.06
N TRP A 44 -14.41 -0.24 14.30
CA TRP A 44 -14.11 -0.07 12.88
C TRP A 44 -15.37 0.22 12.05
N ASN A 45 -16.49 -0.45 12.33
CA ASN A 45 -17.75 -0.17 11.65
C ASN A 45 -18.19 1.30 11.85
N LEU A 46 -18.06 1.81 13.08
CA LEU A 46 -18.36 3.21 13.40
C LEU A 46 -17.39 4.17 12.68
N ALA A 47 -16.09 3.88 12.73
CA ALA A 47 -15.06 4.72 12.13
C ALA A 47 -15.19 4.79 10.59
N SER A 48 -15.37 3.63 9.95
CA SER A 48 -15.57 3.52 8.50
C SER A 48 -16.85 4.22 8.06
N THR A 49 -17.95 4.08 8.80
CA THR A 49 -19.21 4.79 8.53
C THR A 49 -19.06 6.30 8.69
N GLY A 50 -18.40 6.77 9.75
CA GLY A 50 -18.12 8.19 9.93
C GLY A 50 -17.28 8.78 8.80
N PHE A 51 -16.37 8.00 8.23
CA PHE A 51 -15.60 8.40 7.06
C PHE A 51 -16.42 8.38 5.77
N ALA A 52 -17.26 7.37 5.56
CA ALA A 52 -18.21 7.32 4.45
C ALA A 52 -19.06 8.60 4.37
N GLU A 53 -19.59 9.05 5.51
CA GLU A 53 -20.40 10.28 5.62
C GLU A 53 -19.66 11.52 5.12
N ILE A 54 -18.39 11.70 5.51
CA ILE A 54 -17.62 12.90 5.18
C ILE A 54 -16.91 12.82 3.82
N SER A 55 -16.68 11.60 3.30
CA SER A 55 -15.87 11.35 2.10
C SER A 55 -16.42 12.05 0.85
N SER A 56 -17.73 12.20 0.76
CA SER A 56 -18.41 12.83 -0.38
C SER A 56 -18.32 14.36 -0.41
N ASP A 57 -17.98 15.00 0.71
CA ASP A 57 -17.94 16.46 0.83
C ASP A 57 -16.86 16.92 1.83
N LEU A 58 -15.62 16.47 1.61
CA LEU A 58 -14.48 16.91 2.44
C LEU A 58 -14.28 18.42 2.37
N GLU A 59 -14.55 19.05 1.22
CA GLU A 59 -14.36 20.49 1.00
C GLU A 59 -15.17 21.34 1.98
N SER A 60 -16.45 21.00 2.18
CA SER A 60 -17.33 21.75 3.07
C SER A 60 -17.33 21.24 4.52
N THR A 61 -16.79 20.04 4.75
CA THR A 61 -16.73 19.44 6.10
C THR A 61 -15.85 20.27 7.03
N SER A 62 -16.37 20.56 8.23
CA SER A 62 -15.65 21.37 9.20
C SER A 62 -14.33 20.73 9.65
N PRO A 63 -13.28 21.52 9.93
CA PRO A 63 -12.01 21.00 10.44
C PRO A 63 -12.11 20.18 11.74
N GLY A 64 -13.11 20.47 12.59
CA GLY A 64 -13.35 19.71 13.80
C GLY A 64 -13.89 18.31 13.52
N ARG A 65 -14.83 18.19 12.57
CA ARG A 65 -15.40 16.92 12.15
C ARG A 65 -14.38 16.04 11.43
N LEU A 66 -13.53 16.63 10.58
CA LEU A 66 -12.43 15.89 9.93
C LEU A 66 -11.47 15.31 10.98
N ARG A 67 -11.03 16.11 11.96
CA ARG A 67 -10.17 15.64 13.07
C ARG A 67 -10.79 14.47 13.83
N GLU A 68 -12.06 14.59 14.19
CA GLU A 68 -12.80 13.57 14.93
C GLU A 68 -12.80 12.23 14.18
N VAL A 69 -13.24 12.24 12.92
CA VAL A 69 -13.39 11.02 12.12
C VAL A 69 -12.03 10.36 11.86
N PHE A 70 -11.03 11.13 11.44
CA PHE A 70 -9.69 10.59 11.16
C PHE A 70 -8.97 10.11 12.42
N SER A 71 -9.15 10.79 13.56
CA SER A 71 -8.61 10.32 14.84
C SER A 71 -9.16 8.94 15.21
N GLU A 72 -10.45 8.71 14.97
CA GLU A 72 -11.07 7.43 15.29
C GLU A 72 -10.64 6.32 14.31
N LEU A 73 -10.55 6.62 13.01
CA LEU A 73 -10.00 5.71 12.00
C LEU A 73 -8.58 5.28 12.33
N VAL A 74 -7.68 6.25 12.51
CA VAL A 74 -6.25 6.00 12.76
C VAL A 74 -6.07 5.23 14.06
N SER A 75 -6.77 5.63 15.13
CA SER A 75 -6.68 4.94 16.42
C SER A 75 -7.19 3.49 16.34
N THR A 76 -8.28 3.25 15.62
CA THR A 76 -8.84 1.90 15.45
C THR A 76 -7.91 1.00 14.66
N LEU A 77 -7.43 1.46 13.50
CA LEU A 77 -6.53 0.69 12.65
C LEU A 77 -5.16 0.45 13.31
N SER A 78 -4.65 1.44 14.03
CA SER A 78 -3.43 1.27 14.84
C SER A 78 -3.60 0.16 15.88
N THR A 79 -4.72 0.17 16.63
CA THR A 79 -5.03 -0.89 17.61
C THR A 79 -5.13 -2.26 16.93
N MET A 80 -5.83 -2.35 15.80
CA MET A 80 -5.95 -3.61 15.06
C MET A 80 -4.59 -4.10 14.55
N SER A 81 -3.71 -3.21 14.10
CA SER A 81 -2.40 -3.55 13.53
C SER A 81 -1.44 -4.17 14.56
N GLU A 82 -1.59 -3.84 15.84
CA GLU A 82 -0.74 -4.37 16.92
C GLU A 82 -0.96 -5.87 17.18
N PHE A 83 -2.18 -6.36 16.92
CA PHE A 83 -2.60 -7.73 17.24
C PHE A 83 -3.09 -8.51 16.01
N ALA A 84 -2.94 -7.94 14.80
CA ALA A 84 -3.49 -8.55 13.60
C ALA A 84 -2.85 -9.91 13.29
N PRO A 85 -3.65 -10.97 13.08
CA PRO A 85 -3.12 -12.27 12.71
C PRO A 85 -2.49 -12.21 11.30
N PRO A 86 -1.52 -13.10 10.98
CA PRO A 86 -0.77 -13.04 9.73
C PRO A 86 -1.62 -13.03 8.44
N ARG A 87 -2.84 -13.58 8.50
CA ARG A 87 -3.76 -13.65 7.35
C ARG A 87 -4.34 -12.30 6.92
N ILE A 88 -4.39 -11.32 7.83
CA ILE A 88 -4.99 -10.00 7.57
C ILE A 88 -4.07 -8.82 7.92
N TYR A 89 -2.91 -9.13 8.54
CA TYR A 89 -1.92 -8.13 8.94
C TYR A 89 -1.53 -7.17 7.82
N VAL A 90 -1.28 -7.67 6.61
CA VAL A 90 -0.86 -6.84 5.47
C VAL A 90 -1.94 -5.82 5.11
N SER A 91 -3.20 -6.24 5.04
CA SER A 91 -4.33 -5.36 4.70
C SER A 91 -4.54 -4.31 5.80
N ILE A 92 -4.54 -4.70 7.08
CA ILE A 92 -4.69 -3.75 8.20
C ILE A 92 -3.54 -2.75 8.27
N ALA A 93 -2.29 -3.21 8.14
CA ALA A 93 -1.11 -2.33 8.16
C ALA A 93 -1.16 -1.31 7.01
N LYS A 94 -1.60 -1.75 5.83
CA LYS A 94 -1.73 -0.88 4.66
C LYS A 94 -2.81 0.19 4.83
N LEU A 95 -3.95 -0.18 5.42
CA LEU A 95 -4.99 0.77 5.78
C LEU A 95 -4.48 1.77 6.84
N ALA A 96 -3.83 1.29 7.90
CA ALA A 96 -3.29 2.12 8.96
C ALA A 96 -2.32 3.18 8.40
N GLU A 97 -1.34 2.77 7.60
CA GLU A 97 -0.37 3.66 6.96
C GLU A 97 -1.04 4.71 6.06
N THR A 98 -2.06 4.30 5.30
CA THR A 98 -2.75 5.18 4.36
C THR A 98 -3.58 6.23 5.06
N TYR A 99 -4.40 5.83 6.04
CA TYR A 99 -5.21 6.75 6.82
C TYR A 99 -4.36 7.65 7.72
N GLU A 100 -3.27 7.15 8.28
CA GLU A 100 -2.31 7.94 9.05
C GLU A 100 -1.67 9.01 8.17
N SER A 101 -1.15 8.63 7.00
CA SER A 101 -0.55 9.60 6.09
C SER A 101 -1.54 10.64 5.60
N PHE A 102 -2.81 10.30 5.41
CA PHE A 102 -3.81 11.29 5.02
C PHE A 102 -4.17 12.20 6.19
N ALA A 103 -4.30 11.68 7.40
CA ALA A 103 -4.47 12.49 8.60
C ALA A 103 -3.31 13.48 8.79
N SER A 104 -2.05 13.05 8.58
CA SER A 104 -0.88 13.95 8.63
C SER A 104 -0.91 15.03 7.56
N ALA A 105 -1.36 14.70 6.34
CA ALA A 105 -1.49 15.69 5.27
C ALA A 105 -2.62 16.69 5.55
N LEU A 106 -3.75 16.23 6.11
CA LEU A 106 -4.82 17.09 6.59
C LEU A 106 -4.35 18.00 7.73
N GLU A 107 -3.53 17.50 8.65
CA GLU A 107 -2.96 18.30 9.73
C GLU A 107 -2.08 19.43 9.21
N ALA A 108 -1.25 19.18 8.19
CA ALA A 108 -0.40 20.20 7.57
C ALA A 108 -1.18 21.36 6.93
N ILE A 109 -2.44 21.13 6.54
CA ILE A 109 -3.36 22.14 5.99
C ILE A 109 -4.42 22.61 7.02
N ASP A 110 -4.12 22.48 8.33
CA ASP A 110 -5.00 22.84 9.44
C ASP A 110 -6.38 22.17 9.43
N TRP A 111 -6.46 21.00 8.79
CA TRP A 111 -7.67 20.22 8.56
C TRP A 111 -8.71 20.97 7.71
N GLN A 112 -8.26 21.81 6.78
CA GLN A 112 -9.14 22.50 5.84
C GLN A 112 -9.33 21.65 4.58
N GLY A 113 -10.45 20.94 4.46
CA GLY A 113 -10.69 20.05 3.32
C GLY A 113 -10.70 20.77 1.95
N GLY A 114 -11.14 22.03 1.89
CA GLY A 114 -11.04 22.86 0.68
C GLY A 114 -9.62 23.29 0.26
N MET A 115 -8.61 22.88 1.02
CA MET A 115 -7.19 23.04 0.69
C MET A 115 -6.55 21.75 0.14
N ILE A 116 -7.24 20.61 0.16
CA ILE A 116 -6.70 19.31 -0.28
C ILE A 116 -6.15 19.40 -1.71
N THR A 117 -6.91 19.97 -2.66
CA THR A 117 -6.51 20.09 -4.07
C THR A 117 -5.45 21.15 -4.34
N LYS A 118 -5.07 21.93 -3.33
CA LYS A 118 -4.07 23.01 -3.41
C LYS A 118 -2.76 22.63 -2.73
N ASP A 119 -2.77 21.55 -1.95
CA ASP A 119 -1.60 21.01 -1.27
C ASP A 119 -1.21 19.67 -1.91
N ALA A 120 0.04 19.56 -2.34
CA ALA A 120 0.52 18.39 -3.06
C ALA A 120 0.52 17.12 -2.19
N ALA A 121 0.83 17.25 -0.90
CA ALA A 121 0.84 16.11 0.02
C ALA A 121 -0.59 15.61 0.31
N ALA A 122 -1.54 16.53 0.53
CA ALA A 122 -2.95 16.20 0.74
C ALA A 122 -3.60 15.61 -0.51
N THR A 123 -3.30 16.16 -1.69
CA THR A 123 -3.75 15.58 -2.98
C THR A 123 -3.20 14.16 -3.16
N SER A 124 -1.90 13.96 -2.93
CA SER A 124 -1.27 12.65 -3.06
C SER A 124 -1.85 11.62 -2.10
N ALA A 125 -2.07 12.00 -0.84
CA ALA A 125 -2.69 11.13 0.16
C ALA A 125 -4.14 10.77 -0.21
N ALA A 126 -4.91 11.72 -0.74
CA ALA A 126 -6.26 11.47 -1.24
C ALA A 126 -6.28 10.50 -2.43
N VAL A 127 -5.35 10.64 -3.39
CA VAL A 127 -5.20 9.71 -4.52
C VAL A 127 -4.82 8.31 -4.04
N ARG A 128 -3.89 8.20 -3.08
CA ARG A 128 -3.49 6.90 -2.52
C ARG A 128 -4.67 6.20 -1.84
N LEU A 129 -5.46 6.94 -1.07
CA LEU A 129 -6.67 6.40 -0.44
C LEU A 129 -7.71 5.91 -1.47
N ALA A 130 -7.77 6.53 -2.64
CA ALA A 130 -8.67 6.14 -3.73
C ALA A 130 -8.15 4.96 -4.59
N SER A 131 -6.98 4.40 -4.30
CA SER A 131 -6.38 3.34 -5.12
C SER A 131 -7.03 1.97 -4.96
N ASP A 132 -6.98 1.16 -6.02
CA ASP A 132 -7.51 -0.21 -6.03
C ASP A 132 -6.88 -1.09 -4.95
N GLU A 133 -5.61 -0.85 -4.61
CA GLU A 133 -4.92 -1.59 -3.56
C GLU A 133 -5.51 -1.32 -2.17
N ILE A 134 -5.94 -0.09 -1.92
CA ILE A 134 -6.61 0.28 -0.66
C ILE A 134 -8.04 -0.23 -0.64
N GLU A 135 -8.75 -0.23 -1.77
CA GLU A 135 -10.05 -0.88 -1.88
C GLU A 135 -9.98 -2.38 -1.60
N LEU A 136 -8.96 -3.07 -2.13
CA LEU A 136 -8.72 -4.49 -1.84
C LEU A 136 -8.45 -4.70 -0.35
N ALA A 137 -7.59 -3.88 0.27
CA ALA A 137 -7.31 -3.99 1.70
C ALA A 137 -8.55 -3.73 2.58
N GLN A 138 -9.42 -2.78 2.19
CA GLN A 138 -10.72 -2.53 2.82
C GLN A 138 -11.65 -3.74 2.68
N THR A 139 -11.68 -4.34 1.50
CA THR A 139 -12.50 -5.53 1.21
C THR A 139 -12.03 -6.74 2.01
N ASP A 140 -10.72 -7.00 2.05
CA ASP A 140 -10.12 -8.09 2.84
C ASP A 140 -10.46 -7.96 4.32
N LEU A 141 -10.37 -6.74 4.88
CA LEU A 141 -10.70 -6.49 6.28
C LEU A 141 -12.19 -6.68 6.53
N GLY A 142 -13.05 -6.23 5.61
CA GLY A 142 -14.50 -6.45 5.69
C GLY A 142 -14.86 -7.93 5.67
N GLU A 143 -14.30 -8.70 4.74
CA GLU A 143 -14.54 -10.15 4.62
C GLU A 143 -14.02 -10.91 5.85
N PHE A 144 -12.85 -10.51 6.37
CA PHE A 144 -12.30 -11.08 7.60
C PHE A 144 -13.25 -10.84 8.78
N ILE A 145 -13.73 -9.60 8.96
CA ILE A 145 -14.61 -9.26 10.08
C ILE A 145 -15.96 -9.98 9.95
N ASP A 146 -16.54 -10.06 8.75
CA ASP A 146 -17.78 -10.78 8.52
C ASP A 146 -17.63 -12.28 8.83
N THR A 147 -16.55 -12.89 8.33
CA THR A 147 -16.32 -14.33 8.46
C THR A 147 -15.93 -14.76 9.89
N GLU A 148 -15.00 -14.02 10.50
CA GLU A 148 -14.36 -14.42 11.75
C GLU A 148 -15.02 -13.79 12.97
N CYS A 149 -15.51 -12.56 12.84
CA CYS A 149 -16.12 -11.81 13.94
C CYS A 149 -17.64 -11.83 13.90
N GLN A 150 -18.26 -12.25 12.79
CA GLN A 150 -19.71 -12.25 12.58
C GLN A 150 -20.34 -10.86 12.72
N VAL A 151 -19.58 -9.82 12.39
CA VAL A 151 -20.01 -8.42 12.38
C VAL A 151 -20.13 -7.96 10.93
N VAL A 152 -21.30 -7.45 10.57
CA VAL A 152 -21.52 -6.87 9.23
C VAL A 152 -21.06 -5.42 9.23
N ILE A 153 -20.09 -5.10 8.37
CA ILE A 153 -19.63 -3.73 8.15
C ILE A 153 -20.54 -3.07 7.12
N GLU A 154 -21.16 -1.95 7.47
CA GLU A 154 -22.13 -1.26 6.59
C GLU A 154 -21.43 -0.57 5.42
N ASN A 155 -20.25 0.02 5.67
CA ASN A 155 -19.48 0.79 4.71
C ASN A 155 -18.08 0.18 4.52
N VAL A 156 -18.04 -0.99 3.87
CA VAL A 156 -16.79 -1.72 3.63
C VAL A 156 -15.82 -0.90 2.79
N ILE A 157 -16.29 -0.34 1.68
CA ILE A 157 -15.48 0.43 0.75
C ILE A 157 -15.75 1.92 0.98
N ASN A 158 -14.71 2.65 1.35
CA ASN A 158 -14.78 4.08 1.51
C ASN A 158 -13.78 4.74 0.55
N LYS A 159 -14.31 5.26 -0.55
CA LYS A 159 -13.55 5.96 -1.58
C LYS A 159 -13.89 7.44 -1.56
N LEU A 160 -12.87 8.27 -1.76
CA LEU A 160 -13.11 9.66 -2.15
C LEU A 160 -13.67 9.70 -3.58
N PRO A 161 -14.54 10.67 -3.91
CA PRO A 161 -14.94 10.92 -5.29
C PRO A 161 -13.69 11.08 -6.15
N SER A 162 -13.51 10.20 -7.13
CA SER A 162 -12.32 10.20 -7.99
C SER A 162 -12.37 11.40 -8.94
N GLU A 163 -11.63 12.44 -8.59
CA GLU A 163 -11.24 13.55 -9.46
C GLU A 163 -9.70 13.57 -9.54
N GLY A 164 -9.08 12.43 -9.87
CA GLY A 164 -7.61 12.34 -9.86
C GLY A 164 -7.08 11.03 -10.41
N THR A 165 -6.13 11.13 -11.33
CA THR A 165 -5.47 9.99 -12.00
C THR A 165 -4.67 9.15 -11.02
N THR A 166 -4.72 7.83 -11.15
CA THR A 166 -4.00 6.82 -10.34
C THR A 166 -2.48 6.75 -10.60
N LEU A 167 -1.89 7.85 -11.04
CA LEU A 167 -0.45 7.94 -11.28
C LEU A 167 0.26 8.34 -9.99
N PRO A 168 1.38 7.69 -9.61
CA PRO A 168 2.25 8.17 -8.55
C PRO A 168 2.79 9.55 -8.95
N ASP A 169 2.56 10.57 -8.11
CA ASP A 169 2.98 11.94 -8.43
C ASP A 169 4.47 12.20 -8.11
N PRO A 170 5.12 13.11 -8.85
CA PRO A 170 6.56 13.33 -8.80
C PRO A 170 6.99 13.95 -7.47
N LEU A 171 8.22 13.63 -7.05
CA LEU A 171 8.84 14.21 -5.86
C LEU A 171 8.78 15.74 -5.92
N VAL A 172 8.05 16.36 -4.98
CA VAL A 172 8.07 17.82 -4.77
C VAL A 172 9.47 18.20 -4.29
N GLN A 173 10.33 18.65 -5.20
CA GLN A 173 11.53 19.38 -4.82
C GLN A 173 11.10 20.79 -4.40
N ASP A 174 11.28 21.10 -3.11
CA ASP A 174 11.13 22.45 -2.58
C ASP A 174 12.12 23.38 -3.29
N GLU A 175 11.60 24.17 -4.23
CA GLU A 175 12.35 25.10 -5.08
C GLU A 175 13.09 26.21 -4.30
N ASN A 176 12.82 26.38 -3.00
CA ASN A 176 13.47 27.35 -2.12
C ASN A 176 14.35 26.73 -1.02
N LYS A 177 14.43 25.40 -0.93
CA LYS A 177 15.38 24.75 -0.02
C LYS A 177 16.71 24.63 -0.75
N GLU A 178 17.72 25.34 -0.25
CA GLU A 178 19.09 25.15 -0.70
C GLU A 178 19.45 23.66 -0.48
N LEU A 179 19.41 22.90 -1.58
CA LEU A 179 19.73 21.49 -1.58
C LEU A 179 21.20 21.37 -1.16
N PRO A 180 21.54 20.42 -0.27
CA PRO A 180 22.94 20.13 0.00
C PRO A 180 23.63 19.83 -1.34
N ASP A 181 24.83 20.36 -1.54
CA ASP A 181 25.63 20.18 -2.76
C ASP A 181 25.67 18.68 -3.16
N VAL A 182 24.82 18.33 -4.13
CA VAL A 182 24.74 17.00 -4.73
C VAL A 182 25.80 16.92 -5.82
N SER A 183 27.06 16.88 -5.40
CA SER A 183 28.18 16.60 -6.30
C SER A 183 27.89 15.34 -7.11
N ALA A 184 27.75 15.48 -8.44
CA ALA A 184 27.76 14.57 -9.60
C ALA A 184 27.43 13.05 -9.48
N ASP A 185 27.61 12.39 -8.34
CA ASP A 185 27.42 10.95 -8.16
C ASP A 185 25.94 10.54 -8.07
N ASN A 186 25.04 11.46 -7.70
CA ASN A 186 23.62 11.15 -7.51
C ASN A 186 22.77 11.24 -8.79
N GLU A 187 23.15 12.08 -9.76
CA GLU A 187 22.36 12.23 -11.00
C GLU A 187 22.41 10.96 -11.86
N GLN A 188 23.57 10.28 -11.90
CA GLN A 188 23.72 9.01 -12.59
C GLN A 188 22.89 7.89 -11.92
N SER A 189 22.81 7.91 -10.58
CA SER A 189 22.01 6.94 -9.82
C SER A 189 20.51 7.12 -10.05
N VAL A 190 20.04 8.37 -10.10
CA VAL A 190 18.63 8.70 -10.38
C VAL A 190 18.24 8.31 -11.80
N ALA A 191 19.05 8.66 -12.79
CA ALA A 191 18.82 8.30 -14.18
C ALA A 191 18.79 6.76 -14.36
N ALA A 192 19.76 6.03 -13.82
CA ALA A 192 19.77 4.58 -13.89
C ALA A 192 18.52 3.96 -13.24
N SER A 193 18.13 4.43 -12.05
CA SER A 193 16.92 3.96 -11.35
C SER A 193 15.66 4.21 -12.17
N PHE A 194 15.54 5.38 -12.80
CA PHE A 194 14.42 5.70 -13.68
C PHE A 194 14.38 4.79 -14.91
N GLY A 195 15.54 4.48 -15.52
CA GLY A 195 15.63 3.55 -16.64
C GLY A 195 15.20 2.13 -16.30
N PHE A 196 15.54 1.61 -15.11
CA PHE A 196 15.07 0.30 -14.66
C PHE A 196 13.54 0.25 -14.51
N LEU A 197 12.94 1.28 -13.90
CA LEU A 197 11.49 1.35 -13.72
C LEU A 197 10.74 1.36 -15.06
N VAL A 198 11.24 2.12 -16.05
CA VAL A 198 10.62 2.20 -17.38
C VAL A 198 10.62 0.84 -18.08
N VAL A 199 11.70 0.07 -17.98
CA VAL A 199 11.84 -1.22 -18.68
C VAL A 199 11.18 -2.37 -17.93
N GLU A 200 11.07 -2.30 -16.60
CA GLU A 200 10.34 -3.29 -15.78
C GLU A 200 8.88 -3.44 -16.24
N ARG A 201 8.25 -2.34 -16.68
CA ARG A 201 6.89 -2.36 -17.26
C ARG A 201 6.77 -3.28 -18.47
N PHE A 202 7.85 -3.48 -19.21
CA PHE A 202 7.90 -4.35 -20.39
C PHE A 202 8.41 -5.77 -20.05
N GLY A 203 8.75 -6.04 -18.79
CA GLY A 203 9.20 -7.35 -18.32
C GLY A 203 10.56 -7.77 -18.86
N VAL A 204 11.43 -6.82 -19.20
CA VAL A 204 12.76 -7.09 -19.78
C VAL A 204 13.86 -6.77 -18.77
N ALA A 205 14.88 -7.63 -18.69
CA ALA A 205 16.08 -7.37 -17.91
C ALA A 205 17.11 -6.59 -18.74
N ILE A 206 17.70 -5.56 -18.14
CA ILE A 206 18.71 -4.69 -18.78
C ILE A 206 19.94 -4.53 -17.89
N THR A 207 21.05 -4.06 -18.47
CA THR A 207 22.24 -3.70 -17.68
C THR A 207 22.14 -2.31 -17.08
N ASN A 208 23.01 -2.00 -16.13
CA ASN A 208 23.08 -0.67 -15.52
C ASN A 208 23.42 0.42 -16.55
N GLU A 209 24.26 0.11 -17.53
CA GLU A 209 24.62 1.02 -18.62
C GLU A 209 23.43 1.31 -19.53
N GLN A 210 22.61 0.30 -19.83
CA GLN A 210 21.37 0.46 -20.58
C GLN A 210 20.34 1.26 -19.79
N ALA A 211 20.21 1.00 -18.50
CA ALA A 211 19.31 1.72 -17.61
C ALA A 211 19.69 3.20 -17.51
N LEU A 212 20.98 3.51 -17.34
CA LEU A 212 21.48 4.87 -17.33
C LEU A 212 21.20 5.59 -18.66
N CYS A 213 21.48 4.94 -19.80
CA CYS A 213 21.20 5.49 -21.12
C CYS A 213 19.72 5.85 -21.30
N ILE A 214 18.82 4.91 -20.96
CA ILE A 214 17.38 5.11 -21.09
C ILE A 214 16.92 6.26 -20.19
N GLY A 215 17.35 6.24 -18.92
CA GLY A 215 16.97 7.23 -17.94
C GLY A 215 17.38 8.64 -18.35
N THR A 216 18.65 8.83 -18.71
CA THR A 216 19.16 10.12 -19.18
C THR A 216 18.44 10.58 -20.45
N ALA A 217 18.28 9.69 -21.44
CA ALA A 217 17.63 10.05 -22.70
C ALA A 217 16.16 10.47 -22.53
N LEU A 218 15.42 9.86 -21.59
CA LEU A 218 14.02 10.23 -21.33
C LEU A 218 13.92 11.50 -20.48
N ILE A 219 14.82 11.69 -19.52
CA ILE A 219 14.90 12.93 -18.72
C ILE A 219 15.23 14.12 -19.63
N ASP A 220 16.23 14.00 -20.50
CA ASP A 220 16.68 15.06 -21.41
C ASP A 220 15.62 15.43 -22.46
N LYS A 221 14.80 14.46 -22.88
CA LYS A 221 13.69 14.70 -23.83
C LYS A 221 12.50 15.43 -23.19
N ASN A 222 12.59 15.81 -21.91
CA ASN A 222 11.66 16.66 -21.16
C ASN A 222 10.18 16.28 -21.33
N ILE A 223 9.83 15.10 -20.81
CA ILE A 223 8.47 14.55 -20.73
C ILE A 223 7.63 15.33 -19.68
N ILE A 224 7.62 16.66 -19.74
CA ILE A 224 6.90 17.55 -18.81
C ILE A 224 5.87 18.42 -19.57
N ASN A 225 5.91 18.49 -20.90
CA ASN A 225 4.91 19.21 -21.70
C ASN A 225 3.81 18.30 -22.24
N ASN A 226 2.69 18.27 -21.51
CA ASN A 226 1.52 17.41 -21.66
C ASN A 226 0.76 17.54 -23.01
N SER A 227 0.98 18.60 -23.80
CA SER A 227 0.25 18.81 -25.07
C SER A 227 0.83 18.08 -26.30
N GLN A 228 2.03 17.50 -26.18
CA GLN A 228 2.68 16.75 -27.28
C GLN A 228 2.81 15.24 -27.03
N LEU A 229 2.58 14.77 -25.79
CA LEU A 229 2.74 13.35 -25.43
C LEU A 229 1.78 12.42 -26.19
N ASP A 230 0.52 12.85 -26.36
CA ASP A 230 -0.59 11.95 -26.72
C ASP A 230 -0.56 11.36 -28.13
N LYS A 231 0.37 11.75 -29.01
CA LYS A 231 0.45 11.16 -30.36
C LYS A 231 1.75 10.43 -30.67
N ASN A 232 2.82 10.67 -29.90
CA ASN A 232 4.15 10.15 -30.22
C ASN A 232 4.94 9.62 -29.01
N TYR A 233 4.36 9.58 -27.81
CA TYR A 233 5.04 9.08 -26.61
C TYR A 233 5.63 7.67 -26.82
N TRP A 234 4.84 6.72 -27.34
CA TRP A 234 5.32 5.35 -27.56
C TRP A 234 6.37 5.24 -28.67
N ASN A 235 6.34 6.12 -29.67
CA ASN A 235 7.37 6.20 -30.69
C ASN A 235 8.69 6.72 -30.10
N MET A 236 8.61 7.70 -29.20
CA MET A 236 9.77 8.22 -28.47
C MET A 236 10.37 7.16 -27.55
N VAL A 237 9.54 6.42 -26.82
CA VAL A 237 10.01 5.29 -25.97
C VAL A 237 10.67 4.21 -26.82
N GLN A 238 10.08 3.84 -27.96
CA GLN A 238 10.69 2.89 -28.89
C GLN A 238 12.05 3.40 -29.42
N GLN A 239 12.13 4.66 -29.83
CA GLN A 239 13.38 5.27 -30.29
C GLN A 239 14.46 5.25 -29.21
N THR A 240 14.11 5.54 -27.95
CA THR A 240 15.06 5.48 -26.84
C THR A 240 15.54 4.07 -26.55
N PHE A 241 14.67 3.06 -26.65
CA PHE A 241 15.12 1.66 -26.53
C PHE A 241 16.05 1.26 -27.68
N ASP A 242 15.76 1.68 -28.90
CA ASP A 242 16.62 1.43 -30.05
C ASP A 242 17.99 2.14 -29.89
N GLU A 243 17.99 3.41 -29.45
CA GLU A 243 19.20 4.20 -29.16
C GLU A 243 20.06 3.57 -28.05
N CYS A 244 19.42 3.01 -27.02
CA CYS A 244 20.09 2.36 -25.89
C CYS A 244 20.30 0.85 -26.06
N LEU A 245 20.09 0.32 -27.28
CA LEU A 245 20.31 -1.08 -27.65
C LEU A 245 19.52 -2.08 -26.78
N VAL A 246 18.30 -1.72 -26.38
CA VAL A 246 17.37 -2.57 -25.63
C VAL A 246 16.35 -3.16 -26.60
N THR A 247 16.29 -4.50 -26.65
CA THR A 247 15.42 -5.20 -27.61
C THR A 247 14.00 -5.32 -27.04
N ILE A 248 13.19 -4.28 -27.26
CA ILE A 248 11.76 -4.24 -26.91
C ILE A 248 10.97 -3.78 -28.14
N ASN A 249 9.83 -4.42 -28.38
CA ASN A 249 8.85 -3.95 -29.35
C ASN A 249 7.65 -3.35 -28.60
N VAL A 250 7.65 -2.03 -28.47
CA VAL A 250 6.61 -1.28 -27.75
C VAL A 250 5.25 -1.47 -28.42
N ALA A 251 5.20 -1.51 -29.76
CA ALA A 251 3.95 -1.69 -30.49
C ALA A 251 3.31 -3.07 -30.28
N GLU A 252 4.11 -4.13 -30.13
CA GLU A 252 3.63 -5.47 -29.79
C GLU A 252 3.14 -5.54 -28.35
N PHE A 253 3.84 -4.88 -27.42
CA PHE A 253 3.43 -4.82 -26.01
C PHE A 253 2.05 -4.15 -25.83
N LEU A 254 1.76 -3.08 -26.58
CA LEU A 254 0.49 -2.36 -26.51
C LEU A 254 -0.70 -3.11 -27.12
N GLN A 255 -0.47 -4.21 -27.83
CA GLN A 255 -1.52 -5.05 -28.42
C GLN A 255 -1.93 -6.23 -27.54
N LYS A 256 -1.20 -6.45 -26.43
CA LYS A 256 -1.51 -7.46 -25.42
C LYS A 256 -2.39 -6.87 -24.33
#